data_AF-A0AAJ6UGL5-F1
#
_entry.id   AF-A0AAJ6UGL5-F1
#
_cell.length_a   1.000
_cell.length_b   1.000
_cell.length_c   1.000
_cell.angle_alpha   90.00
_cell.angle_beta   90.00
_cell.angle_gamma   90.00
#
_symmetry.space_group_name_H-M   'P 1'
#
loop_
_entity.id
_entity.type
_entity.pdbx_description
1 polymer ?
#
loop_
_entity_poly.entity_id
_entity_poly.type
_entity_poly.pdbx_seq_one_letter_code
_entity_poly.pdbx_strand_id
1 'polypeptide(L)'
;MESQLARIEQSLNATYSVWVREALDELHHNFTITDPTISGHPIVFASPGFLKMSGFSREEVLGNNGRIFQGPKTNRKTVMEIREAIREERAMRVHLLNYRKDGTPFWMLFQMSPVFSKEDGGVAHFIGVQVPIRRNEKLTDDGADAAWNEIAFGSCRREVCSDSLVELTRVLALHTDTTCKGVKIEESCEASELEKQRAATAINNILSVLTHYSESTGRIVCGKRIDPHLPNMPVVYASDAFLKLTGYDRHEVLGRDWNFLNGVDTDSSILHQIQESFQVEQPCTVCILNYRKDKSTFWNLLHMSPVRNATGKIAYFVGVQMEEKCKSQDRRGLSPEIRQLGAVGAVRVAVRSLSIGASCSKSSDGFNNL
;
A
#
# COMPACT_ATOMS: atom_id res chain seq x y z
N MET A 1 -15.28 11.35 -24.72
CA MET A 1 -14.87 12.36 -23.72
C MET A 1 -14.46 11.59 -22.48
N GLU A 2 -13.16 11.39 -22.24
CA GLU A 2 -12.72 10.71 -21.01
C GLU A 2 -13.14 11.55 -19.79
N SER A 3 -13.64 10.89 -18.74
CA SER A 3 -14.01 11.58 -17.51
C SER A 3 -12.77 12.23 -16.89
N GLN A 4 -12.93 13.38 -16.23
CA GLN A 4 -11.85 14.07 -15.53
C GLN A 4 -11.12 13.14 -14.54
N LEU A 5 -11.87 12.24 -13.89
CA LEU A 5 -11.36 11.16 -13.04
C LEU A 5 -10.41 10.22 -13.78
N ALA A 6 -10.75 9.78 -15.00
CA ALA A 6 -9.88 8.91 -15.79
C ALA A 6 -8.52 9.57 -16.09
N ARG A 7 -8.49 10.88 -16.35
CA ARG A 7 -7.25 11.63 -16.59
C ARG A 7 -6.40 11.79 -15.33
N ILE A 8 -7.03 12.12 -14.19
CA ILE A 8 -6.37 12.17 -12.88
C ILE A 8 -5.74 10.82 -12.56
N GLU A 9 -6.48 9.75 -12.86
CA GLU A 9 -6.03 8.40 -12.62
C GLU A 9 -4.86 7.98 -13.51
N GLN A 10 -4.91 8.36 -14.79
CA GLN A 10 -3.85 8.09 -15.76
C GLN A 10 -2.53 8.78 -15.39
N SER A 11 -2.54 9.88 -14.61
CA SER A 11 -1.30 10.59 -14.26
C SER A 11 -0.28 9.70 -13.54
N LEU A 12 -0.77 8.88 -12.59
CA LEU A 12 0.08 7.92 -11.90
C LEU A 12 0.67 6.88 -12.88
N ASN A 13 -0.11 6.46 -13.86
CA ASN A 13 0.30 5.48 -14.88
C ASN A 13 1.19 6.09 -15.98
N ALA A 14 1.29 7.42 -16.06
CA ALA A 14 2.21 8.10 -16.96
C ALA A 14 3.64 8.04 -16.42
N THR A 15 3.81 8.10 -15.09
CA THR A 15 5.12 8.05 -14.43
C THR A 15 5.52 6.64 -13.99
N TYR A 16 4.55 5.81 -13.63
CA TYR A 16 4.77 4.48 -13.08
C TYR A 16 4.02 3.41 -13.88
N SER A 17 4.45 2.15 -13.79
CA SER A 17 3.73 1.05 -14.43
C SER A 17 2.27 0.96 -13.92
N VAL A 18 1.38 0.42 -14.74
CA VAL A 18 -0.06 0.27 -14.39
C VAL A 18 -0.31 -0.51 -13.10
N TRP A 19 0.65 -1.32 -12.65
CA TRP A 19 0.57 -2.17 -11.46
C TRP A 19 0.93 -1.46 -10.15
N VAL A 20 1.41 -0.22 -10.24
CA VAL A 20 1.81 0.55 -9.06
C VAL A 20 0.63 0.72 -8.10
N ARG A 21 -0.59 0.82 -8.63
CA ARG A 21 -1.81 1.08 -7.86
C ARG A 21 -2.14 -0.10 -6.98
N GLU A 22 -2.20 -1.30 -7.55
CA GLU A 22 -2.45 -2.52 -6.77
C GLU A 22 -1.37 -2.71 -5.71
N ALA A 23 -0.09 -2.46 -6.04
CA ALA A 23 0.99 -2.57 -5.07
C ALA A 23 0.91 -1.54 -3.93
N LEU A 24 0.43 -0.33 -4.22
CA LEU A 24 0.19 0.70 -3.21
C LEU A 24 -1.05 0.39 -2.35
N ASP A 25 -2.09 -0.22 -2.92
CA ASP A 25 -3.31 -0.62 -2.21
C ASP A 25 -3.03 -1.69 -1.13
N GLU A 26 -2.03 -2.54 -1.35
CA GLU A 26 -1.58 -3.56 -0.38
C GLU A 26 -0.84 -2.97 0.84
N LEU A 27 -0.45 -1.69 0.80
CA LEU A 27 0.19 -1.05 1.94
C LEU A 27 -0.85 -0.68 3.00
N HIS A 28 -0.71 -1.24 4.21
CA HIS A 28 -1.57 -0.94 5.36
C HIS A 28 -1.36 0.46 5.98
N HIS A 29 -0.71 1.37 5.27
CA HIS A 29 -0.45 2.74 5.70
C HIS A 29 -1.59 3.67 5.26
N ASN A 30 -1.79 4.76 5.97
CA ASN A 30 -2.75 5.80 5.57
C ASN A 30 -1.99 6.90 4.83
N PHE A 31 -2.13 6.96 3.50
CA PHE A 31 -1.42 7.94 2.70
C PHE A 31 -2.17 8.32 1.43
N THR A 32 -1.78 9.48 0.91
CA THR A 32 -2.21 10.00 -0.38
C THR A 32 -0.99 10.30 -1.25
N ILE A 33 -1.14 10.19 -2.57
CA ILE A 33 -0.16 10.69 -3.53
C ILE A 33 -0.84 11.80 -4.33
N THR A 34 -0.15 12.93 -4.47
CA THR A 34 -0.61 14.08 -5.24
C THR A 34 0.31 14.35 -6.41
N ASP A 35 -0.23 14.95 -7.46
CA ASP A 35 0.51 15.31 -8.66
C ASP A 35 0.55 16.85 -8.79
N PRO A 36 1.74 17.48 -8.64
CA PRO A 36 1.88 18.93 -8.73
C PRO A 36 1.82 19.46 -10.17
N THR A 37 1.94 18.59 -11.20
CA THR A 37 1.89 18.98 -12.62
C THR A 37 0.47 19.25 -13.10
N ILE A 38 -0.53 18.71 -12.39
CA ILE A 38 -1.95 18.97 -12.66
C ILE A 38 -2.41 20.22 -11.90
N SER A 39 -3.10 21.12 -12.61
CA SER A 39 -3.70 22.33 -12.02
C SER A 39 -4.54 22.01 -10.77
N GLY A 40 -4.30 22.76 -9.71
CA GLY A 40 -4.95 22.56 -8.41
C GLY A 40 -4.23 21.58 -7.47
N HIS A 41 -3.15 20.94 -7.92
CA HIS A 41 -2.35 19.95 -7.18
C HIS A 41 -3.26 18.88 -6.55
N PRO A 42 -3.96 18.08 -7.39
CA PRO A 42 -4.94 17.10 -6.94
C PRO A 42 -4.29 15.85 -6.36
N ILE A 43 -5.07 15.13 -5.54
CA ILE A 43 -4.79 13.77 -5.11
C ILE A 43 -5.07 12.82 -6.28
N VAL A 44 -4.06 12.04 -6.66
CA VAL A 44 -4.11 11.05 -7.75
C VAL A 44 -4.19 9.61 -7.25
N PHE A 45 -3.85 9.39 -5.97
CA PHE A 45 -4.01 8.10 -5.28
C PHE A 45 -4.31 8.31 -3.79
N ALA A 46 -5.15 7.45 -3.23
CA ALA A 46 -5.51 7.44 -1.81
C ALA A 46 -5.60 6.00 -1.32
N SER A 47 -4.83 5.64 -0.29
CA SER A 47 -4.76 4.26 0.17
C SER A 47 -6.07 3.79 0.81
N PRO A 48 -6.39 2.48 0.81
CA PRO A 48 -7.58 1.96 1.47
C PRO A 48 -7.63 2.30 2.96
N GLY A 49 -6.47 2.27 3.63
CA GLY A 49 -6.34 2.68 5.03
C GLY A 49 -6.71 4.16 5.25
N PHE A 50 -6.27 5.04 4.35
CA PHE A 50 -6.61 6.46 4.39
C PHE A 50 -8.11 6.70 4.17
N LEU A 51 -8.73 6.03 3.19
CA LEU A 51 -10.17 6.16 2.93
C LEU A 51 -10.99 5.71 4.15
N LYS A 52 -10.63 4.57 4.74
CA LYS A 52 -11.28 4.06 5.97
C LYS A 52 -11.12 5.02 7.15
N MET A 53 -9.92 5.59 7.33
CA MET A 53 -9.62 6.52 8.43
C MET A 53 -10.35 7.86 8.30
N SER A 54 -10.42 8.40 7.08
CA SER A 54 -11.01 9.71 6.80
C SER A 54 -12.53 9.67 6.65
N GLY A 55 -13.08 8.51 6.27
CA GLY A 55 -14.50 8.31 6.00
C GLY A 55 -14.95 8.84 4.62
N PHE A 56 -14.03 9.36 3.81
CA PHE A 56 -14.33 9.77 2.44
C PHE A 56 -14.28 8.58 1.49
N SER A 57 -15.14 8.58 0.48
CA SER A 57 -15.05 7.64 -0.64
C SER A 57 -13.89 8.02 -1.57
N ARG A 58 -13.47 7.07 -2.40
CA ARG A 58 -12.39 7.27 -3.36
C ARG A 58 -12.74 8.38 -4.35
N GLU A 59 -13.99 8.41 -4.82
CA GLU A 59 -14.52 9.37 -5.79
C GLU A 59 -14.58 10.79 -5.23
N GLU A 60 -14.75 10.94 -3.92
CA GLU A 60 -14.72 12.24 -3.24
C GLU A 60 -13.29 12.74 -3.00
N VAL A 61 -12.30 11.85 -2.95
CA VAL A 61 -10.90 12.21 -2.66
C VAL A 61 -10.11 12.48 -3.94
N LEU A 62 -10.22 11.59 -4.94
CA LEU A 62 -9.44 11.70 -6.16
C LEU A 62 -9.83 12.96 -6.95
N GLY A 63 -8.82 13.67 -7.44
CA GLY A 63 -9.00 14.94 -8.15
C GLY A 63 -9.14 16.17 -7.25
N ASN A 64 -9.36 15.98 -5.96
CA ASN A 64 -9.44 17.08 -5.00
C ASN A 64 -8.07 17.39 -4.39
N ASN A 65 -7.90 18.64 -3.96
CA ASN A 65 -6.74 19.05 -3.19
C ASN A 65 -6.89 18.64 -1.72
N GLY A 66 -5.78 18.30 -1.05
CA GLY A 66 -5.79 17.88 0.37
C GLY A 66 -6.41 18.88 1.36
N ARG A 67 -6.69 20.12 0.93
CA ARG A 67 -7.46 21.09 1.73
C ARG A 67 -8.86 20.62 2.11
N ILE A 68 -9.44 19.63 1.41
CA ILE A 68 -10.77 19.10 1.74
C ILE A 68 -10.86 18.46 3.13
N PHE A 69 -9.71 18.09 3.73
CA PHE A 69 -9.64 17.52 5.07
C PHE A 69 -9.48 18.58 6.18
N GLN A 70 -9.36 19.85 5.81
CA GLN A 70 -9.21 20.96 6.76
C GLN A 70 -10.59 21.48 7.20
N GLY A 71 -10.65 22.09 8.38
CA GLY A 71 -11.88 22.67 8.90
C GLY A 71 -11.63 23.89 9.79
N PRO A 72 -12.66 24.37 10.50
CA PRO A 72 -12.63 25.68 11.17
C PRO A 72 -11.53 25.84 12.22
N LYS A 73 -11.10 24.75 12.86
CA LYS A 73 -10.06 24.76 13.89
C LYS A 73 -8.68 24.32 13.36
N THR A 74 -8.54 24.04 12.07
CA THR A 74 -7.24 23.73 11.47
C THR A 74 -6.35 24.98 11.53
N ASN A 75 -5.16 24.86 12.12
CA ASN A 75 -4.26 25.98 12.30
C ASN A 75 -3.74 26.50 10.93
N ARG A 76 -4.01 27.77 10.62
CA ARG A 76 -3.62 28.40 9.35
C ARG A 76 -2.11 28.55 9.18
N LYS A 77 -1.36 28.72 10.26
CA LYS A 77 0.12 28.80 10.24
C LYS A 77 0.71 27.48 9.77
N THR A 78 0.24 26.35 10.29
CA THR A 78 0.65 25.02 9.83
C THR A 78 0.28 24.77 8.37
N VAL A 79 -0.91 25.22 7.93
CA VAL A 79 -1.30 25.13 6.52
C VAL A 79 -0.37 25.96 5.62
N MET A 80 0.04 27.16 6.04
CA MET A 80 1.02 27.96 5.30
C MET A 80 2.38 27.26 5.24
N GLU A 81 2.83 26.65 6.34
CA GLU A 81 4.09 25.89 6.36
C GLU A 81 4.10 24.73 5.37
N ILE A 82 2.97 24.01 5.24
CA ILE A 82 2.80 22.96 4.22
C ILE A 82 2.91 23.55 2.80
N ARG A 83 2.27 24.70 2.54
CA ARG A 83 2.33 25.36 1.23
C ARG A 83 3.75 25.80 0.88
N GLU A 84 4.49 26.37 1.83
CA GLU A 84 5.88 26.75 1.61
C GLU A 84 6.76 25.52 1.37
N ALA A 85 6.56 24.42 2.11
CA ALA A 85 7.30 23.17 1.87
C ALA A 85 7.06 22.59 0.47
N ILE A 86 5.83 22.70 -0.06
CA ILE A 86 5.51 22.31 -1.44
C ILE A 86 6.23 23.23 -2.43
N ARG A 87 6.19 24.55 -2.22
CA ARG A 87 6.86 25.54 -3.08
C ARG A 87 8.38 25.38 -3.11
N GLU A 88 8.95 24.98 -1.98
CA GLU A 88 10.39 24.73 -1.79
C GLU A 88 10.79 23.29 -2.15
N GLU A 89 9.86 22.45 -2.61
CA GLU A 89 10.10 21.05 -2.99
C GLU A 89 10.82 20.25 -1.90
N ARG A 90 10.46 20.46 -0.63
CA ARG A 90 11.11 19.82 0.52
C ARG A 90 10.20 18.89 1.28
N ALA A 91 10.81 17.85 1.87
CA ALA A 91 10.14 17.02 2.85
C ALA A 91 9.81 17.83 4.11
N MET A 92 8.71 17.49 4.77
CA MET A 92 8.30 18.14 6.01
C MET A 92 7.46 17.22 6.89
N ARG A 93 7.37 17.56 8.17
CA ARG A 93 6.54 16.85 9.14
C ARG A 93 5.91 17.84 10.09
N VAL A 94 4.60 17.79 10.24
CA VAL A 94 3.83 18.67 11.12
C VAL A 94 2.67 17.91 11.77
N HIS A 95 2.16 18.42 12.87
CA HIS A 95 0.88 17.99 13.45
C HIS A 95 -0.17 19.04 13.10
N LEU A 96 -1.33 18.57 12.63
CA LEU A 96 -2.46 19.44 12.35
C LEU A 96 -3.78 18.73 12.66
N LEU A 97 -4.80 19.54 12.90
CA LEU A 97 -6.16 19.07 13.09
C LEU A 97 -6.83 18.92 11.72
N ASN A 98 -7.22 17.69 11.39
CA ASN A 98 -8.03 17.37 10.22
C ASN A 98 -9.43 16.93 10.64
N TYR A 99 -10.32 16.87 9.66
CA TYR A 99 -11.72 16.52 9.84
C TYR A 99 -12.06 15.29 8.99
N ARG A 100 -12.74 14.34 9.61
CA ARG A 100 -13.36 13.23 8.88
C ARG A 100 -14.58 13.73 8.10
N LYS A 101 -15.11 12.89 7.21
CA LYS A 101 -16.31 13.19 6.42
C LYS A 101 -17.52 13.57 7.27
N ASP A 102 -17.67 12.96 8.44
CA ASP A 102 -18.74 13.25 9.40
C ASP A 102 -18.54 14.56 10.18
N GLY A 103 -17.44 15.28 9.93
CA GLY A 103 -17.08 16.51 10.64
C GLY A 103 -16.34 16.27 11.96
N THR A 104 -16.06 15.02 12.33
CA THR A 104 -15.31 14.71 13.56
C THR A 104 -13.86 15.19 13.41
N PRO A 105 -13.38 16.11 14.28
CA PRO A 105 -12.00 16.55 14.26
C PRO A 105 -11.08 15.49 14.86
N PHE A 106 -9.90 15.31 14.28
CA PHE A 106 -8.85 14.45 14.84
C PHE A 106 -7.47 15.06 14.59
N TRP A 107 -6.59 14.86 15.56
CA TRP A 107 -5.19 15.24 15.43
C TRP A 107 -4.46 14.19 14.60
N MET A 108 -3.60 14.65 13.70
CA MET A 108 -2.75 13.76 12.93
C MET A 108 -1.34 14.32 12.76
N LEU A 109 -0.38 13.41 12.79
CA LEU A 109 0.95 13.64 12.28
C LEU A 109 0.90 13.50 10.77
N PHE A 110 1.18 14.60 10.07
CA PHE A 110 1.36 14.65 8.64
C PHE A 110 2.85 14.61 8.33
N GLN A 111 3.28 13.65 7.51
CA GLN A 111 4.62 13.63 6.95
C GLN A 111 4.52 13.63 5.42
N MET A 112 5.14 14.63 4.80
CA MET A 112 5.13 14.80 3.36
C MET A 112 6.54 14.66 2.80
N SER A 113 6.68 14.01 1.65
CA SER A 113 7.94 13.92 0.91
C SER A 113 7.70 14.12 -0.58
N PRO A 114 8.50 14.96 -1.26
CA PRO A 114 8.52 15.01 -2.72
C PRO A 114 9.12 13.71 -3.28
N VAL A 115 8.70 13.37 -4.50
CA VAL A 115 9.25 12.29 -5.33
C VAL A 115 9.72 12.95 -6.62
N PHE A 116 11.03 12.88 -6.87
CA PHE A 116 11.65 13.54 -8.02
C PHE A 116 11.69 12.59 -9.23
N SER A 117 11.40 13.14 -10.40
CA SER A 117 11.59 12.48 -11.68
C SER A 117 13.08 12.33 -11.97
N LYS A 118 13.48 11.16 -12.48
CA LYS A 118 14.86 10.90 -12.88
C LYS A 118 15.23 11.56 -14.22
N GLU A 119 14.25 11.92 -15.05
CA GLU A 119 14.49 12.44 -16.40
C GLU A 119 14.87 13.93 -16.39
N ASP A 120 14.15 14.74 -15.63
CA ASP A 120 14.29 16.20 -15.60
C ASP A 120 14.67 16.74 -14.21
N GLY A 121 14.66 15.90 -13.17
CA GLY A 121 14.95 16.29 -11.79
C GLY A 121 13.82 17.06 -11.11
N GLY A 122 12.69 17.29 -11.79
CA GLY A 122 11.53 17.98 -11.24
C GLY A 122 10.72 17.10 -10.29
N VAL A 123 9.84 17.69 -9.49
CA VAL A 123 8.93 16.90 -8.62
C VAL A 123 7.84 16.25 -9.47
N ALA A 124 7.89 14.92 -9.56
CA ALA A 124 6.86 14.13 -10.21
C ALA A 124 5.59 14.03 -9.35
N HIS A 125 5.76 13.77 -8.05
CA HIS A 125 4.65 13.54 -7.12
C HIS A 125 5.02 13.98 -5.70
N PHE A 126 4.02 14.19 -4.84
CA PHE A 126 4.21 14.27 -3.39
C PHE A 126 3.50 13.11 -2.69
N ILE A 127 4.18 12.49 -1.73
CA ILE A 127 3.60 11.50 -0.82
C ILE A 127 3.20 12.21 0.46
N GLY A 128 1.95 12.04 0.91
CA GLY A 128 1.45 12.52 2.18
C GLY A 128 1.01 11.37 3.08
N VAL A 129 1.82 11.01 4.07
CA VAL A 129 1.52 9.99 5.09
C VAL A 129 0.84 10.63 6.30
N GLN A 130 -0.14 9.91 6.86
CA GLN A 130 -1.05 10.45 7.84
C GLN A 130 -1.23 9.48 9.01
N VAL A 131 -0.74 9.87 10.19
CA VAL A 131 -0.83 9.02 11.38
C VAL A 131 -1.71 9.72 12.42
N PRO A 132 -2.94 9.23 12.69
CA PRO A 132 -3.77 9.78 13.77
C PRO A 132 -3.02 9.74 15.09
N ILE A 133 -3.03 10.87 15.82
CA ILE A 133 -2.41 10.98 17.13
C ILE A 133 -3.45 10.59 18.18
N ARG A 134 -3.12 9.63 19.03
CA ARG A 134 -4.00 9.29 20.17
C ARG A 134 -3.85 10.34 21.25
N ARG A 135 -4.96 10.95 21.68
CA ARG A 135 -4.96 11.68 22.95
C ARG A 135 -4.87 10.63 24.06
N ASN A 136 -3.84 10.73 24.88
CA ASN A 136 -3.95 10.21 26.24
C ASN A 136 -4.94 11.13 26.96
N GLU A 137 -6.20 10.70 27.02
CA GLU A 137 -7.06 11.17 28.10
C GLU A 137 -6.30 10.82 29.38
N LYS A 138 -5.89 11.86 30.12
CA LYS A 138 -5.26 11.67 31.43
C LYS A 138 -6.16 10.72 32.20
N LEU A 139 -5.61 9.58 32.60
CA LEU A 139 -6.18 8.70 33.60
C LEU A 139 -6.60 9.59 34.78
N THR A 140 -7.90 9.86 34.89
CA THR A 140 -8.49 9.99 36.21
C THR A 140 -8.37 8.60 36.80
N ASP A 141 -7.40 8.48 37.70
CA ASP A 141 -7.14 7.34 38.55
C ASP A 141 -8.46 6.87 39.17
N ASP A 142 -8.98 5.75 38.68
CA ASP A 142 -9.85 4.83 39.40
C ASP A 142 -9.77 3.49 38.64
N GLY A 143 -9.07 2.55 39.26
CA GLY A 143 -8.68 1.28 38.63
C GLY A 143 -9.86 0.36 38.31
N ALA A 144 -9.78 -0.28 37.14
CA ALA A 144 -10.29 -1.62 36.90
C ALA A 144 -9.71 -2.21 35.61
N ASP A 145 -9.13 -3.40 35.73
CA ASP A 145 -8.78 -4.30 34.64
C ASP A 145 -9.97 -4.56 33.70
N ALA A 146 -9.76 -4.42 32.38
CA ALA A 146 -10.42 -5.19 31.33
C ALA A 146 -9.72 -4.86 29.98
N ALA A 147 -8.86 -5.74 29.47
CA ALA A 147 -9.24 -6.87 28.62
C ALA A 147 -10.01 -6.45 27.35
N TRP A 148 -9.30 -6.58 26.23
CA TRP A 148 -9.83 -6.47 24.87
C TRP A 148 -11.07 -7.35 24.69
N ASN A 149 -12.20 -6.76 24.29
CA ASN A 149 -13.28 -7.45 23.60
C ASN A 149 -14.05 -6.49 22.68
N GLU A 150 -14.35 -6.99 21.49
CA GLU A 150 -15.22 -6.41 20.47
C GLU A 150 -16.56 -5.94 21.04
N ILE A 151 -17.02 -4.74 20.65
CA ILE A 151 -18.44 -4.40 20.72
C ILE A 151 -18.88 -3.70 19.41
N ALA A 152 -19.51 -4.52 18.58
CA ALA A 152 -20.76 -4.28 17.87
C ALA A 152 -21.24 -2.82 17.66
N PHE A 153 -21.31 -2.41 16.39
CA PHE A 153 -22.24 -1.35 15.96
C PHE A 153 -23.68 -1.88 16.03
N GLY A 154 -24.32 -1.69 17.19
CA GLY A 154 -25.75 -1.89 17.39
C GLY A 154 -26.54 -0.67 16.91
N SER A 155 -27.42 -0.89 15.94
CA SER A 155 -28.24 0.10 15.23
C SER A 155 -29.23 0.86 16.13
N CYS A 156 -29.31 2.18 15.95
CA CYS A 156 -30.28 3.07 16.57
C CYS A 156 -31.72 2.72 16.17
N ARG A 157 -32.61 2.55 17.15
CA ARG A 157 -34.04 2.82 16.97
C ARG A 157 -34.37 4.20 17.55
N ARG A 158 -34.90 5.07 16.68
CA ARG A 158 -35.49 6.37 16.98
C ARG A 158 -36.90 6.19 17.52
N GLU A 159 -37.26 6.92 18.57
CA GLU A 159 -38.59 7.51 18.75
C GLU A 159 -38.45 8.92 19.36
N VAL A 160 -39.40 9.78 19.01
CA VAL A 160 -39.43 11.25 19.14
C VAL A 160 -40.51 11.66 20.16
N CYS A 161 -40.45 12.93 20.62
CA CYS A 161 -41.44 13.74 21.36
C CYS A 161 -41.27 13.78 22.89
N SER A 162 -41.60 14.85 23.63
CA SER A 162 -41.74 16.30 23.41
C SER A 162 -42.00 16.92 24.80
N ASP A 163 -41.57 18.17 25.00
CA ASP A 163 -42.13 19.21 25.87
C ASP A 163 -42.16 19.15 27.42
N SER A 164 -42.05 20.38 27.96
CA SER A 164 -42.49 20.90 29.27
C SER A 164 -41.48 20.87 30.44
N LEU A 165 -40.74 21.97 30.70
CA LEU A 165 -41.07 23.12 31.58
C LEU A 165 -40.88 22.86 33.10
N VAL A 166 -39.92 23.60 33.69
CA VAL A 166 -40.02 24.50 34.87
C VAL A 166 -38.76 24.48 35.76
N GLU A 167 -38.10 25.65 35.76
CA GLU A 167 -37.36 26.36 36.84
C GLU A 167 -36.41 25.64 37.82
N LEU A 168 -35.17 26.16 37.86
CA LEU A 168 -34.72 26.97 39.01
C LEU A 168 -33.57 27.90 38.60
N THR A 169 -33.84 29.21 38.65
CA THR A 169 -32.88 30.29 38.39
C THR A 169 -32.35 30.85 39.71
N ARG A 170 -31.17 31.52 39.67
CA ARG A 170 -30.69 32.62 40.55
C ARG A 170 -30.14 32.19 41.92
N VAL A 171 -29.02 32.67 42.47
CA VAL A 171 -28.15 33.85 42.30
C VAL A 171 -26.76 33.44 42.82
N LEU A 172 -25.63 33.79 42.19
CA LEU A 172 -24.73 34.84 42.70
C LEU A 172 -23.66 35.15 41.64
N ALA A 173 -23.84 36.30 40.99
CA ALA A 173 -22.74 37.04 40.40
C ALA A 173 -22.11 37.89 41.51
N LEU A 174 -20.84 37.66 41.81
CA LEU A 174 -19.96 38.67 42.40
C LEU A 174 -18.68 38.68 41.56
N HIS A 175 -18.45 39.83 40.95
CA HIS A 175 -17.24 40.14 40.20
C HIS A 175 -16.04 40.19 41.15
N THR A 176 -14.97 39.49 40.78
CA THR A 176 -13.62 39.96 41.03
C THR A 176 -12.88 40.00 39.69
N ASP A 177 -12.59 41.23 39.28
CA ASP A 177 -11.57 41.51 38.27
C ASP A 177 -10.28 40.83 38.70
N THR A 178 -9.84 39.85 37.93
CA THR A 178 -8.43 39.52 37.83
C THR A 178 -8.17 39.17 36.39
N THR A 179 -7.31 39.95 35.77
CA THR A 179 -6.69 39.74 34.47
C THR A 179 -6.08 38.34 34.39
N CYS A 180 -6.89 37.33 34.06
CA CYS A 180 -6.41 36.05 33.61
C CYS A 180 -6.30 36.14 32.10
N LYS A 181 -5.08 36.44 31.65
CA LYS A 181 -4.61 36.18 30.29
C LYS A 181 -5.33 34.94 29.78
N GLY A 182 -6.13 35.11 28.73
CA GLY A 182 -6.63 34.02 27.93
C GLY A 182 -5.45 33.33 27.29
N VAL A 183 -4.75 32.50 28.05
CA VAL A 183 -3.93 31.43 27.52
C VAL A 183 -4.96 30.48 26.94
N LYS A 184 -5.34 30.73 25.68
CA LYS A 184 -5.74 29.64 24.81
C LYS A 184 -4.52 28.74 24.82
N ILE A 185 -4.53 27.76 25.72
CA ILE A 185 -3.68 26.59 25.61
C ILE A 185 -4.17 25.99 24.30
N GLU A 186 -3.53 26.40 23.21
CA GLU A 186 -3.55 25.67 21.96
C GLU A 186 -3.03 24.31 22.38
N GLU A 187 -3.93 23.35 22.64
CA GLU A 187 -3.56 21.98 22.97
C GLU A 187 -2.85 21.42 21.73
N SER A 188 -1.56 21.72 21.60
CA SER A 188 -0.67 21.18 20.60
C SER A 188 -0.53 19.70 20.93
N CYS A 189 -1.31 18.87 20.23
CA CYS A 189 -1.20 17.44 20.34
C CYS A 189 0.10 17.03 19.64
N GLU A 190 1.13 16.69 20.42
CA GLU A 190 2.39 16.22 19.90
C GLU A 190 2.35 14.72 19.61
N ALA A 191 2.92 14.31 18.48
CA ALA A 191 3.04 12.92 18.12
C ALA A 191 4.18 12.25 18.92
N SER A 192 3.92 11.04 19.41
CA SER A 192 4.92 10.16 20.00
C SER A 192 6.02 9.76 19.01
N GLU A 193 7.18 9.34 19.52
CA GLU A 193 8.26 8.79 18.67
C GLU A 193 7.82 7.57 17.87
N LEU A 194 6.92 6.75 18.41
CA LEU A 194 6.34 5.63 17.69
C LEU A 194 5.51 6.08 16.48
N GLU A 195 4.71 7.13 16.62
CA GLU A 195 3.92 7.70 15.51
C GLU A 195 4.84 8.32 14.46
N LYS A 196 5.90 9.03 14.88
CA LYS A 196 6.93 9.57 13.98
C LYS A 196 7.66 8.47 13.21
N GLN A 197 8.04 7.38 13.90
CA GLN A 197 8.70 6.24 13.29
C GLN A 197 7.77 5.54 12.28
N ARG A 198 6.50 5.33 12.63
CA ARG A 198 5.50 4.77 11.71
C ARG A 198 5.37 5.60 10.44
N ALA A 199 5.32 6.93 10.58
CA ALA A 199 5.25 7.83 9.43
C ALA A 199 6.49 7.71 8.52
N ALA A 200 7.69 7.67 9.10
CA ALA A 200 8.93 7.50 8.35
C ALA A 200 9.02 6.13 7.65
N THR A 201 8.65 5.04 8.34
CA THR A 201 8.58 3.70 7.75
C THR A 201 7.58 3.65 6.59
N ALA A 202 6.44 4.31 6.71
CA ALA A 202 5.45 4.38 5.64
C ALA A 202 6.00 5.09 4.40
N ILE A 203 6.64 6.25 4.56
CA ILE A 203 7.29 6.97 3.45
C ILE A 203 8.29 6.07 2.73
N ASN A 204 9.17 5.39 3.45
CA ASN A 204 10.18 4.52 2.85
C ASN A 204 9.56 3.34 2.09
N ASN A 205 8.50 2.73 2.62
CA ASN A 205 7.79 1.65 1.93
C ASN A 205 7.13 2.15 0.64
N ILE A 206 6.48 3.32 0.67
CA ILE A 206 5.82 3.91 -0.50
C ILE A 206 6.87 4.28 -1.56
N LEU A 207 7.95 4.95 -1.16
CA LEU A 207 9.07 5.28 -2.06
C LEU A 207 9.68 4.04 -2.69
N SER A 208 9.82 2.94 -1.94
CA SER A 208 10.32 1.67 -2.48
C SER A 208 9.41 1.11 -3.57
N VAL A 209 8.09 1.15 -3.36
CA VAL A 209 7.10 0.75 -4.37
C VAL A 209 7.16 1.67 -5.59
N LEU A 210 7.10 2.99 -5.39
CA LEU A 210 7.16 3.96 -6.49
C LEU A 210 8.46 3.85 -7.27
N THR A 211 9.60 3.71 -6.62
CA THR A 211 10.91 3.55 -7.29
C THR A 211 10.92 2.28 -8.14
N HIS A 212 10.45 1.16 -7.58
CA HIS A 212 10.36 -0.10 -8.31
C HIS A 212 9.51 0.01 -9.58
N TYR A 213 8.37 0.70 -9.49
CA TYR A 213 7.45 0.89 -10.61
C TYR A 213 7.75 2.12 -11.48
N SER A 214 8.71 2.97 -11.09
CA SER A 214 9.23 4.12 -11.85
C SER A 214 10.35 3.72 -12.81
N GLU A 215 11.14 2.71 -12.44
CA GLU A 215 12.26 2.21 -13.26
C GLU A 215 11.82 1.38 -14.48
N SER A 216 10.53 1.39 -14.84
CA SER A 216 9.89 0.35 -15.65
C SER A 216 8.96 0.83 -16.78
N THR A 217 9.30 1.90 -17.51
CA THR A 217 8.71 2.19 -18.83
C THR A 217 9.14 1.21 -19.94
N GLY A 218 9.28 -0.10 -19.65
CA GLY A 218 9.53 -1.06 -20.72
C GLY A 218 9.61 -2.57 -20.44
N ARG A 219 9.10 -3.12 -19.33
CA ARG A 219 9.11 -4.59 -19.09
C ARG A 219 7.85 -5.10 -18.39
N ILE A 220 7.29 -6.20 -18.92
CA ILE A 220 6.13 -6.91 -18.37
C ILE A 220 6.62 -7.79 -17.21
N VAL A 221 6.04 -7.62 -16.02
CA VAL A 221 6.30 -8.45 -14.84
C VAL A 221 5.07 -9.31 -14.57
N CYS A 222 5.27 -10.61 -14.37
CA CYS A 222 4.19 -11.53 -14.06
C CYS A 222 4.59 -12.58 -13.01
N GLY A 223 3.59 -13.14 -12.32
CA GLY A 223 3.80 -14.09 -11.23
C GLY A 223 3.12 -15.45 -11.47
N LYS A 224 3.79 -16.52 -11.02
CA LYS A 224 3.26 -17.90 -10.91
C LYS A 224 3.58 -18.54 -9.55
N ARG A 225 2.78 -19.51 -9.11
CA ARG A 225 3.03 -20.32 -7.90
C ARG A 225 3.22 -21.78 -8.25
N ILE A 226 4.12 -22.42 -7.52
CA ILE A 226 4.49 -23.81 -7.70
C ILE A 226 4.33 -24.53 -6.36
N ASP A 227 3.71 -25.71 -6.38
CA ASP A 227 3.58 -26.56 -5.20
C ASP A 227 4.72 -27.57 -5.12
N PRO A 228 5.65 -27.44 -4.15
CA PRO A 228 6.79 -28.35 -4.02
C PRO A 228 6.42 -29.74 -3.49
N HIS A 229 5.19 -29.94 -2.99
CA HIS A 229 4.76 -31.22 -2.41
C HIS A 229 4.15 -32.18 -3.43
N LEU A 230 3.93 -31.71 -4.66
CA LEU A 230 3.41 -32.52 -5.75
C LEU A 230 4.53 -32.96 -6.70
N PRO A 231 4.42 -34.16 -7.31
CA PRO A 231 5.37 -34.63 -8.32
C PRO A 231 5.55 -33.59 -9.44
N ASN A 232 6.79 -33.39 -9.87
CA ASN A 232 7.20 -32.43 -10.92
C ASN A 232 6.95 -30.95 -10.60
N MET A 233 6.49 -30.62 -9.39
CA MET A 233 6.29 -29.25 -8.91
C MET A 233 5.44 -28.42 -9.90
N PRO A 234 4.13 -28.71 -9.99
CA PRO A 234 3.26 -28.10 -10.98
C PRO A 234 2.92 -26.65 -10.61
N VAL A 235 2.57 -25.87 -11.62
CA VAL A 235 2.05 -24.51 -11.46
C VAL A 235 0.61 -24.58 -10.94
N VAL A 236 0.37 -24.02 -9.75
CA VAL A 236 -0.95 -23.99 -9.10
C VAL A 236 -1.64 -22.63 -9.19
N TYR A 237 -0.91 -21.60 -9.65
CA TYR A 237 -1.46 -20.27 -9.91
C TYR A 237 -0.64 -19.57 -10.98
N ALA A 238 -1.34 -18.82 -11.84
CA ALA A 238 -0.75 -17.89 -12.80
C ALA A 238 -1.56 -16.59 -12.81
N SER A 239 -0.86 -15.46 -12.77
CA SER A 239 -1.46 -14.12 -12.92
C SER A 239 -1.91 -13.85 -14.36
N ASP A 240 -2.86 -12.94 -14.58
CA ASP A 240 -3.27 -12.57 -15.95
C ASP A 240 -2.13 -11.94 -16.76
N ALA A 241 -1.21 -11.25 -16.09
CA ALA A 241 0.02 -10.75 -16.70
C ALA A 241 0.92 -11.91 -17.21
N PHE A 242 0.92 -13.06 -16.53
CA PHE A 242 1.69 -14.24 -16.93
C PHE A 242 1.10 -14.88 -18.18
N LEU A 243 -0.23 -14.99 -18.22
CA LEU A 243 -0.96 -15.49 -19.37
C LEU A 243 -0.70 -14.61 -20.60
N LYS A 244 -0.78 -13.28 -20.43
CA LYS A 244 -0.47 -12.31 -21.49
C LYS A 244 0.98 -12.38 -21.95
N LEU A 245 1.95 -12.45 -21.03
CA LEU A 245 3.38 -12.50 -21.38
C LEU A 245 3.73 -13.75 -22.18
N THR A 246 3.19 -14.90 -21.77
CA THR A 246 3.57 -16.21 -22.31
C THR A 246 2.67 -16.66 -23.47
N GLY A 247 1.49 -16.04 -23.61
CA GLY A 247 0.48 -16.40 -24.60
C GLY A 247 -0.30 -17.68 -24.28
N TYR A 248 -0.10 -18.27 -23.10
CA TYR A 248 -0.85 -19.45 -22.66
C TYR A 248 -2.13 -19.06 -21.93
N ASP A 249 -3.18 -19.86 -22.11
CA ASP A 249 -4.41 -19.73 -21.36
C ASP A 249 -4.28 -20.35 -19.97
N ARG A 250 -5.07 -19.86 -19.02
CA ARG A 250 -5.02 -20.30 -17.62
C ARG A 250 -5.13 -21.81 -17.47
N HIS A 251 -6.05 -22.43 -18.20
CA HIS A 251 -6.30 -23.88 -18.15
C HIS A 251 -5.15 -24.70 -18.75
N GLU A 252 -4.30 -24.11 -19.60
CA GLU A 252 -3.13 -24.77 -20.16
C GLU A 252 -1.92 -24.68 -19.23
N VAL A 253 -1.88 -23.69 -18.34
CA VAL A 253 -0.77 -23.42 -17.43
C VAL A 253 -0.93 -24.18 -16.12
N LEU A 254 -2.14 -24.20 -15.55
CA LEU A 254 -2.40 -24.86 -14.27
C LEU A 254 -2.17 -26.37 -14.39
N GLY A 255 -1.38 -26.93 -13.47
CA GLY A 255 -1.03 -28.36 -13.45
C GLY A 255 0.19 -28.73 -14.29
N ARG A 256 0.77 -27.81 -15.07
CA ARG A 256 2.03 -28.07 -15.80
C ARG A 256 3.24 -27.90 -14.91
N ASP A 257 4.30 -28.62 -15.23
CA ASP A 257 5.63 -28.50 -14.61
C ASP A 257 6.14 -27.05 -14.67
N TRP A 258 6.85 -26.62 -13.63
CA TRP A 258 7.39 -25.25 -13.53
C TRP A 258 8.30 -24.82 -14.69
N ASN A 259 8.87 -25.78 -15.42
CA ASN A 259 9.87 -25.59 -16.47
C ASN A 259 9.28 -25.59 -17.90
N PHE A 260 7.95 -25.62 -18.05
CA PHE A 260 7.29 -25.76 -19.36
C PHE A 260 7.59 -24.66 -20.39
N LEU A 261 8.14 -23.51 -19.96
CA LEU A 261 8.55 -22.41 -20.83
C LEU A 261 9.97 -22.61 -21.41
N ASN A 262 10.67 -23.66 -21.02
CA ASN A 262 12.01 -23.96 -21.55
C ASN A 262 11.91 -24.52 -22.97
N GLY A 263 12.97 -24.31 -23.75
CA GLY A 263 13.09 -24.85 -25.11
C GLY A 263 14.52 -25.29 -25.41
N VAL A 264 14.82 -25.49 -26.69
CA VAL A 264 16.07 -26.11 -27.16
C VAL A 264 17.32 -25.31 -26.76
N ASP A 265 17.23 -23.98 -26.76
CA ASP A 265 18.35 -23.08 -26.45
C ASP A 265 18.37 -22.63 -24.97
N THR A 266 17.53 -23.21 -24.12
CA THR A 266 17.54 -22.88 -22.69
C THR A 266 18.78 -23.50 -22.03
N ASP A 267 19.61 -22.65 -21.41
CA ASP A 267 20.88 -23.03 -20.79
C ASP A 267 20.68 -24.03 -19.63
N SER A 268 21.26 -25.23 -19.76
CA SER A 268 21.15 -26.30 -18.77
C SER A 268 21.86 -26.00 -17.45
N SER A 269 22.91 -25.17 -17.45
CA SER A 269 23.60 -24.77 -16.23
C SER A 269 22.72 -23.89 -15.33
N ILE A 270 21.91 -23.02 -15.95
CA ILE A 270 20.92 -22.19 -15.25
C ILE A 270 19.80 -23.06 -14.69
N LEU A 271 19.36 -24.11 -15.41
CA LEU A 271 18.37 -25.06 -14.89
C LEU A 271 18.89 -25.82 -13.68
N HIS A 272 20.15 -26.25 -13.70
CA HIS A 272 20.79 -26.87 -12.55
C HIS A 272 20.85 -25.92 -11.36
N GLN A 273 21.18 -24.64 -11.57
CA GLN A 273 21.19 -23.62 -10.53
C GLN A 273 19.81 -23.42 -9.89
N ILE A 274 18.73 -23.42 -10.69
CA ILE A 274 17.36 -23.34 -10.17
C ILE A 274 17.02 -24.60 -9.35
N GLN A 275 17.36 -25.78 -9.86
CA GLN A 275 17.10 -27.05 -9.18
C GLN A 275 17.84 -27.15 -7.84
N GLU A 276 19.11 -26.77 -7.81
CA GLU A 276 19.90 -26.69 -6.58
C GLU A 276 19.24 -25.74 -5.58
N SER A 277 18.77 -24.57 -6.03
CA SER A 277 18.04 -23.62 -5.20
C SER A 277 16.78 -24.21 -4.55
N PHE A 278 16.07 -25.10 -5.24
CA PHE A 278 14.93 -25.82 -4.66
C PHE A 278 15.37 -26.80 -3.58
N GLN A 279 16.47 -27.54 -3.81
CA GLN A 279 17.00 -28.50 -2.85
C GLN A 279 17.51 -27.81 -1.57
N VAL A 280 18.19 -26.66 -1.71
CA VAL A 280 18.71 -25.88 -0.57
C VAL A 280 17.67 -24.95 0.04
N GLU A 281 16.45 -24.92 -0.49
CA GLU A 281 15.35 -24.09 0.01
C GLU A 281 15.67 -22.59 0.06
N GLN A 282 16.41 -22.08 -0.93
CA GLN A 282 16.81 -20.67 -1.01
C GLN A 282 16.15 -19.94 -2.18
N PRO A 283 16.05 -18.60 -2.12
CA PRO A 283 15.70 -17.79 -3.27
C PRO A 283 16.81 -17.80 -4.34
N CYS A 284 16.43 -17.82 -5.62
CA CYS A 284 17.35 -17.63 -6.74
C CYS A 284 16.85 -16.57 -7.72
N THR A 285 17.78 -15.89 -8.38
CA THR A 285 17.49 -14.95 -9.47
C THR A 285 18.39 -15.30 -10.64
N VAL A 286 17.80 -15.57 -11.80
CA VAL A 286 18.52 -15.99 -13.00
C VAL A 286 17.95 -15.32 -14.23
N CYS A 287 18.79 -15.06 -15.24
CA CYS A 287 18.35 -14.67 -16.56
C CYS A 287 18.37 -15.91 -17.45
N ILE A 288 17.19 -16.35 -17.90
CA ILE A 288 16.98 -17.59 -18.64
C ILE A 288 16.25 -17.34 -19.95
N LEU A 289 16.64 -18.04 -21.02
CA LEU A 289 15.92 -17.96 -22.30
C LEU A 289 14.66 -18.82 -22.24
N ASN A 290 13.49 -18.23 -22.47
CA ASN A 290 12.20 -18.89 -22.42
C ASN A 290 11.41 -18.70 -23.72
N TYR A 291 10.41 -19.55 -23.92
CA TYR A 291 9.60 -19.67 -25.13
C TYR A 291 8.13 -19.43 -24.81
N ARG A 292 7.49 -18.59 -25.62
CA ARG A 292 6.04 -18.36 -25.57
C ARG A 292 5.29 -19.49 -26.28
N LYS A 293 3.95 -19.48 -26.19
CA LYS A 293 3.07 -20.43 -26.87
C LYS A 293 3.27 -20.43 -28.39
N ASP A 294 3.47 -19.25 -28.97
CA ASP A 294 3.74 -19.03 -30.40
C ASP A 294 5.18 -19.38 -30.83
N LYS A 295 5.98 -19.95 -29.92
CA LYS A 295 7.40 -20.31 -30.11
C LYS A 295 8.37 -19.13 -30.21
N SER A 296 7.89 -17.88 -30.08
CA SER A 296 8.80 -16.73 -29.94
C SER A 296 9.60 -16.85 -28.64
N THR A 297 10.85 -16.39 -28.68
CA THR A 297 11.74 -16.39 -27.52
C THR A 297 11.69 -15.07 -26.78
N PHE A 298 12.02 -15.12 -25.48
CA PHE A 298 12.28 -13.93 -24.68
C PHE A 298 13.27 -14.25 -23.56
N TRP A 299 14.09 -13.26 -23.21
CA TRP A 299 14.93 -13.36 -22.02
C TRP A 299 14.06 -13.11 -20.80
N ASN A 300 14.02 -14.08 -19.90
CA ASN A 300 13.24 -14.02 -18.68
C ASN A 300 14.20 -13.84 -17.49
N LEU A 301 14.17 -12.67 -16.86
CA LEU A 301 14.72 -12.49 -15.53
C LEU A 301 13.76 -13.13 -14.54
N LEU A 302 14.02 -14.40 -14.22
CA LEU A 302 13.24 -15.23 -13.33
C LEU A 302 13.79 -15.11 -11.91
N HIS A 303 12.94 -14.68 -10.99
CA HIS A 303 13.20 -14.80 -9.56
C HIS A 303 12.28 -15.83 -8.94
N MET A 304 12.85 -16.77 -8.20
CA MET A 304 12.11 -17.79 -7.48
C MET A 304 12.42 -17.69 -5.99
N SER A 305 11.41 -17.79 -5.15
CA SER A 305 11.60 -17.73 -3.71
C SER A 305 10.60 -18.60 -2.96
N PRO A 306 11.06 -19.32 -1.91
CA PRO A 306 10.21 -20.18 -1.11
C PRO A 306 9.28 -19.36 -0.21
N VAL A 307 8.06 -19.84 -0.08
CA VAL A 307 7.02 -19.31 0.79
C VAL A 307 6.80 -20.31 1.89
N ARG A 308 7.05 -19.93 3.14
CA ARG A 308 6.89 -20.82 4.29
C ARG A 308 5.52 -20.60 4.95
N ASN A 309 4.91 -21.69 5.42
CA ASN A 309 3.73 -21.63 6.27
C ASN A 309 4.11 -21.27 7.72
N ALA A 310 3.12 -21.22 8.61
CA ALA A 310 3.32 -20.90 10.03
C ALA A 310 4.21 -21.92 10.78
N THR A 311 4.40 -23.14 10.25
CA THR A 311 5.27 -24.16 10.85
C THR A 311 6.72 -24.07 10.35
N GLY A 312 7.03 -23.10 9.48
CA GLY A 312 8.37 -22.92 8.90
C GLY A 312 8.65 -23.83 7.70
N LYS A 313 7.73 -24.72 7.34
CA LYS A 313 7.84 -25.58 6.14
C LYS A 313 7.48 -24.78 4.89
N ILE A 314 8.13 -25.07 3.77
CA ILE A 314 7.76 -24.46 2.49
C ILE A 314 6.34 -24.91 2.13
N ALA A 315 5.45 -23.96 1.89
CA ALA A 315 4.13 -24.16 1.33
C ALA A 315 4.15 -24.09 -0.20
N TYR A 316 4.85 -23.11 -0.76
CA TYR A 316 4.93 -22.87 -2.21
C TYR A 316 6.28 -22.29 -2.61
N PHE A 317 6.65 -22.39 -3.88
CA PHE A 317 7.60 -21.47 -4.50
C PHE A 317 6.86 -20.44 -5.35
N VAL A 318 7.23 -19.16 -5.22
CA VAL A 318 6.70 -18.10 -6.08
C VAL A 318 7.76 -17.73 -7.10
N GLY A 319 7.38 -17.78 -8.37
CA GLY A 319 8.21 -17.35 -9.49
C GLY A 319 7.70 -16.03 -10.06
N VAL A 320 8.55 -15.02 -10.12
CA VAL A 320 8.30 -13.75 -10.82
C VAL A 320 9.12 -13.74 -12.09
N GLN A 321 8.45 -13.56 -13.23
CA GLN A 321 9.07 -13.49 -14.56
C GLN A 321 9.05 -12.05 -15.06
N MET A 322 10.16 -11.60 -15.61
CA MET A 322 10.28 -10.28 -16.22
C MET A 322 10.99 -10.41 -17.57
N GLU A 323 10.37 -9.89 -18.62
CA GLU A 323 10.99 -9.90 -19.95
C GLU A 323 12.14 -8.88 -20.06
N GLU A 324 13.33 -9.34 -20.44
CA GLU A 324 14.50 -8.52 -20.74
C GLU A 324 14.75 -8.42 -22.26
N LYS A 325 15.32 -7.28 -22.70
CA LYS A 325 15.59 -7.03 -24.13
C LYS A 325 16.84 -7.74 -24.68
N CYS A 326 17.78 -8.22 -23.85
CA CYS A 326 18.98 -8.96 -24.29
C CYS A 326 19.72 -9.62 -23.11
N LYS A 327 20.53 -10.67 -23.37
CA LYS A 327 21.46 -11.30 -22.40
C LYS A 327 22.51 -10.27 -21.97
N SER A 328 22.38 -9.72 -20.76
CA SER A 328 23.28 -8.66 -20.28
C SER A 328 24.71 -9.17 -20.04
N GLN A 329 25.58 -9.02 -21.03
CA GLN A 329 27.01 -8.80 -20.80
C GLN A 329 27.40 -7.31 -20.91
N ASP A 330 26.48 -6.41 -21.26
CA ASP A 330 26.77 -4.98 -21.34
C ASP A 330 26.60 -4.28 -19.97
N ARG A 331 27.74 -3.84 -19.41
CA ARG A 331 27.88 -3.19 -18.10
C ARG A 331 27.35 -1.73 -18.09
N ARG A 332 26.08 -1.51 -18.42
CA ARG A 332 25.38 -0.21 -18.19
C ARG A 332 23.89 -0.41 -17.85
N GLY A 333 23.62 -1.18 -16.80
CA GLY A 333 22.29 -1.31 -16.22
C GLY A 333 22.36 -1.76 -14.76
N LEU A 334 21.28 -1.53 -14.01
CA LEU A 334 21.13 -1.78 -12.56
C LEU A 334 21.86 -3.03 -12.08
N SER A 335 22.53 -2.92 -10.93
CA SER A 335 23.33 -4.01 -10.35
C SER A 335 22.48 -5.26 -10.13
N PRO A 336 23.08 -6.47 -10.20
CA PRO A 336 22.38 -7.73 -9.94
C PRO A 336 21.60 -7.75 -8.62
N GLU A 337 22.10 -7.05 -7.60
CA GLU A 337 21.47 -6.91 -6.27
C GLU A 337 20.17 -6.11 -6.33
N ILE A 338 20.12 -5.03 -7.14
CA ILE A 338 18.92 -4.20 -7.30
C ILE A 338 17.84 -4.98 -8.06
N ARG A 339 18.23 -5.79 -9.04
CA ARG A 339 17.33 -6.71 -9.76
C ARG A 339 16.76 -7.79 -8.83
N GLN A 340 17.60 -8.35 -7.96
CA GLN A 340 17.20 -9.32 -6.94
C GLN A 340 16.24 -8.70 -5.92
N LEU A 341 16.52 -7.50 -5.41
CA LEU A 341 15.67 -6.82 -4.42
C LEU A 341 14.27 -6.49 -4.97
N GLY A 342 14.19 -6.04 -6.22
CA GLY A 342 12.90 -5.80 -6.89
C GLY A 342 12.06 -7.08 -7.03
N ALA A 343 12.70 -8.19 -7.38
CA ALA A 343 12.02 -9.46 -7.55
C ALA A 343 11.63 -10.12 -6.21
N VAL A 344 12.48 -9.99 -5.18
CA VAL A 344 12.17 -10.38 -3.79
C VAL A 344 10.99 -9.57 -3.24
N GLY A 345 10.91 -8.27 -3.58
CA GLY A 345 9.78 -7.40 -3.24
C GLY A 345 8.47 -7.89 -3.85
N ALA A 346 8.47 -8.18 -5.16
CA ALA A 346 7.32 -8.72 -5.88
C ALA A 346 6.83 -10.06 -5.30
N VAL A 347 7.77 -10.96 -4.91
CA VAL A 347 7.40 -12.20 -4.23
C VAL A 347 6.76 -11.93 -2.87
N ARG A 348 7.34 -11.06 -2.03
CA ARG A 348 6.77 -10.76 -0.70
C ARG A 348 5.34 -10.23 -0.78
N VAL A 349 5.02 -9.45 -1.81
CA VAL A 349 3.66 -8.94 -2.06
C VAL A 349 2.73 -10.05 -2.52
N ALA A 350 3.14 -10.88 -3.49
CA ALA A 350 2.37 -12.03 -3.99
C ALA A 350 2.18 -13.16 -2.95
N VAL A 351 3.00 -13.20 -1.90
CA VAL A 351 2.82 -14.14 -0.78
C VAL A 351 1.71 -13.66 0.15
N ARG A 352 1.74 -12.38 0.52
CA ARG A 352 0.82 -11.78 1.53
C ARG A 352 -0.62 -11.72 1.06
N SER A 353 -0.85 -11.37 -0.19
CA SER A 353 -2.18 -11.28 -0.83
C SER A 353 -2.93 -12.62 -0.89
N LEU A 354 -2.23 -13.74 -0.67
CA LEU A 354 -2.77 -15.08 -0.83
C LEU A 354 -2.79 -15.90 0.47
N SER A 355 -2.07 -15.49 1.52
CA SER A 355 -2.30 -15.98 2.88
C SER A 355 -3.68 -15.58 3.41
N ILE A 356 -4.29 -14.55 2.82
CA ILE A 356 -5.66 -14.08 3.15
C ILE A 356 -6.73 -15.04 2.60
N GLY A 357 -6.43 -15.84 1.57
CA GLY A 357 -7.39 -16.79 0.97
C GLY A 357 -7.46 -18.17 1.63
N ALA A 358 -6.51 -18.53 2.49
CA ALA A 358 -6.40 -19.88 3.06
C ALA A 358 -7.10 -20.06 4.43
N SER A 359 -7.80 -19.05 4.95
CA SER A 359 -8.47 -19.11 6.26
C SER A 359 -9.97 -19.43 6.20
N CYS A 360 -10.54 -19.78 5.03
CA CYS A 360 -11.95 -20.12 4.91
C CYS A 360 -12.19 -21.47 4.21
N SER A 361 -11.76 -22.55 4.86
CA SER A 361 -12.33 -23.89 4.63
C SER A 361 -12.13 -24.75 5.88
N LYS A 362 -12.97 -24.52 6.90
CA LYS A 362 -13.20 -25.50 7.96
C LYS A 362 -14.59 -26.11 7.77
N SER A 363 -14.58 -27.41 7.50
CA SER A 363 -15.50 -28.44 7.98
C SER A 363 -17.01 -28.12 7.98
N SER A 364 -17.73 -28.74 7.05
CA SER A 364 -19.07 -29.25 7.33
C SER A 364 -19.06 -30.76 7.11
N ASP A 365 -18.54 -31.48 8.10
CA ASP A 365 -18.97 -32.85 8.34
C ASP A 365 -20.29 -32.79 9.09
N GLY A 366 -21.32 -33.37 8.49
CA GLY A 366 -22.66 -33.52 9.05
C GLY A 366 -23.30 -34.78 8.47
N PHE A 367 -23.01 -35.91 9.11
CA PHE A 367 -23.77 -37.16 9.12
C PHE A 367 -25.26 -37.03 8.73
N ASN A 368 -25.76 -37.85 7.79
CA ASN A 368 -26.53 -39.07 8.12
C ASN A 368 -27.24 -39.73 6.93
N ASN A 369 -27.16 -41.07 6.99
CA ASN A 369 -28.19 -42.09 6.71
C ASN A 369 -28.38 -42.69 5.30
N LEU A 370 -28.20 -44.03 5.36
CA LEU A 370 -28.65 -45.16 4.54
C LEU A 370 -27.76 -45.60 3.38
#